data_AF-A0A3N2FXH7-F1
#
_entry.id   AF-A0A3N2FXH7-F1
#
_cell.length_a   1.000
_cell.length_b   1.000
_cell.length_c   1.000
_cell.angle_alpha   90.00
_cell.angle_beta   90.00
_cell.angle_gamma   90.00
#
_symmetry.space_group_name_H-M   'P 1'
#
loop_
_entity.id
_entity.type
_entity.pdbx_description
1 polymer ?
#
loop_
_entity_poly.entity_id
_entity_poly.type
_entity_poly.pdbx_seq_one_letter_code
_entity_poly.pdbx_strand_id
1 'polypeptide(L)'
;MDVRIPVNTVWRIIRHLVQGAVVGAVLVVLGIILVLGSAFLTSSDIHLPGVITVWSSTENGLPALVFEPHPLGLLVVVIAIAVVSTRRGLARRRPRPTVLES
;
A
#
# COMPACT_ATOMS: atom_id res chain seq x y z
N MET A 1 11.20 -31.42 15.66
CA MET A 1 12.03 -30.47 14.89
C MET A 1 11.81 -29.08 15.46
N ASP A 2 12.63 -28.66 16.42
CA ASP A 2 12.54 -27.31 16.99
C ASP A 2 13.20 -26.30 16.04
N VAL A 3 12.37 -25.61 15.26
CA VAL A 3 12.82 -24.47 14.45
C VAL A 3 13.07 -23.30 15.40
N ARG A 4 14.28 -23.23 15.98
CA ARG A 4 14.71 -22.06 16.73
C ARG A 4 15.01 -20.94 15.73
N ILE A 5 14.01 -20.12 15.43
CA ILE A 5 14.21 -18.90 14.63
C ILE A 5 15.09 -17.97 15.47
N PRO A 6 16.29 -17.60 15.02
CA PRO A 6 17.15 -16.74 15.79
C PRO A 6 16.50 -15.35 15.88
N VAL A 7 16.56 -14.73 17.06
CA VAL A 7 15.90 -13.44 17.38
C VAL A 7 16.26 -12.34 16.36
N ASN A 8 17.49 -12.39 15.82
CA ASN A 8 17.96 -11.49 14.76
C ASN A 8 17.16 -11.59 13.44
N THR A 9 16.56 -12.73 13.14
CA THR A 9 15.79 -13.00 11.92
C THR A 9 14.35 -12.52 12.10
N VAL A 10 13.76 -12.77 13.27
CA VAL A 10 12.45 -12.23 13.64
C VAL A 10 12.48 -10.70 13.58
N TRP A 11 13.49 -10.07 14.18
CA TRP A 11 13.66 -8.61 14.14
C TRP A 11 13.81 -8.05 12.72
N ARG A 12 14.55 -8.75 11.84
CA ARG A 12 14.68 -8.38 10.42
C ARG A 12 13.34 -8.43 9.69
N ILE A 13 12.55 -9.48 9.92
CA ILE A 13 11.23 -9.63 9.28
C ILE A 13 10.30 -8.50 9.74
N ILE A 14 10.22 -8.25 11.05
CA ILE A 14 9.37 -7.18 11.62
C ILE A 14 9.70 -5.83 10.98
N ARG A 15 10.98 -5.45 10.94
CA ARG A 15 11.40 -4.17 10.36
C ARG A 15 11.00 -4.01 8.88
N HIS A 16 11.16 -5.06 8.08
CA HIS A 16 10.75 -5.02 6.67
C HIS A 16 9.23 -4.95 6.49
N LEU A 17 8.49 -5.53 7.42
CA LEU A 17 7.03 -5.50 7.42
C LEU A 17 6.52 -4.11 7.81
N VAL A 18 7.12 -3.47 8.81
CA VAL A 18 6.84 -2.07 9.19
C VAL A 18 7.17 -1.12 8.03
N GLN A 19 8.33 -1.26 7.40
CA GLN A 19 8.69 -0.45 6.22
C GLN A 19 7.69 -0.64 5.07
N GLY A 20 7.29 -1.89 4.81
CA GLY A 20 6.28 -2.20 3.80
C GLY A 20 4.92 -1.58 4.11
N ALA A 21 4.49 -1.61 5.38
CA ALA A 21 3.24 -1.02 5.82
C ALA A 21 3.24 0.51 5.68
N VAL A 22 4.33 1.19 6.05
CA VAL A 22 4.46 2.64 5.87
C VAL A 22 4.40 3.03 4.40
N VAL A 23 5.13 2.33 3.53
CA VAL A 23 5.08 2.55 2.08
C VAL A 23 3.67 2.30 1.54
N GLY A 24 3.01 1.24 2.00
CA GLY A 24 1.61 0.94 1.65
C GLY A 24 0.65 2.06 2.04
N ALA A 25 0.75 2.56 3.26
CA ALA A 25 -0.08 3.67 3.74
C ALA A 25 0.11 4.93 2.90
N VAL A 26 1.36 5.30 2.59
CA VAL A 26 1.67 6.47 1.74
C VAL A 26 1.08 6.30 0.35
N LEU A 27 1.24 5.12 -0.27
CA LEU A 27 0.69 4.86 -1.60
C LEU A 27 -0.84 4.89 -1.63
N VAL A 28 -1.49 4.42 -0.58
CA VAL A 28 -2.96 4.51 -0.45
C VAL A 28 -3.41 5.96 -0.39
N VAL A 29 -2.77 6.79 0.43
CA VAL A 29 -3.10 8.24 0.51
C VAL A 29 -2.91 8.92 -0.85
N LEU A 30 -1.77 8.68 -1.51
CA LEU A 30 -1.53 9.22 -2.85
C LEU A 30 -2.56 8.73 -3.87
N GLY A 31 -2.95 7.45 -3.80
CA GLY A 31 -3.99 6.88 -4.65
C GLY A 31 -5.35 7.53 -4.43
N ILE A 32 -5.74 7.79 -3.18
CA ILE A 32 -6.98 8.50 -2.84
C ILE A 32 -6.95 9.91 -3.44
N ILE A 33 -5.85 10.66 -3.26
CA ILE A 33 -5.71 12.02 -3.84
C ILE A 33 -5.84 11.97 -5.36
N LEU A 34 -5.24 10.98 -6.02
CA LEU A 34 -5.30 10.81 -7.46
C LEU A 34 -6.73 10.51 -7.93
N VAL A 35 -7.43 9.62 -7.23
CA VAL A 35 -8.84 9.28 -7.51
C VAL A 35 -9.73 10.50 -7.35
N LEU A 36 -9.62 11.24 -6.24
CA LEU A 36 -10.38 12.46 -6.01
C LEU A 36 -10.11 13.52 -7.09
N GLY A 37 -8.83 13.74 -7.42
CA GLY A 37 -8.43 14.67 -8.49
C GLY A 37 -9.00 14.26 -9.84
N SER A 38 -8.98 12.96 -10.16
CA SER A 38 -9.56 12.45 -11.41
C SER A 38 -11.07 12.62 -11.46
N ALA A 39 -11.80 12.27 -10.40
CA ALA A 39 -13.25 12.43 -10.31
C ALA A 39 -13.67 13.90 -10.48
N PHE A 40 -12.92 14.81 -9.87
CA PHE A 40 -13.14 16.25 -10.01
C PHE A 40 -12.95 16.74 -11.44
N LEU A 41 -11.84 16.35 -12.10
CA LEU A 41 -11.52 16.76 -13.47
C LEU A 41 -12.46 16.18 -14.52
N THR A 42 -12.96 14.96 -14.32
CA THR A 42 -13.85 14.28 -15.26
C THR A 42 -15.33 14.47 -14.94
N SER A 43 -15.65 15.13 -13.81
CA SER A 43 -17.01 15.25 -13.28
C SER A 43 -17.76 13.91 -13.26
N SER A 44 -17.03 12.83 -12.98
CA SER A 44 -17.53 11.46 -13.02
C SER A 44 -17.45 10.83 -11.65
N ASP A 45 -18.43 10.00 -11.33
CA ASP A 45 -18.43 9.24 -10.10
C ASP A 45 -17.49 8.04 -10.24
N ILE A 46 -16.65 7.83 -9.22
CA ILE A 46 -15.66 6.76 -9.20
C ILE A 46 -16.03 5.79 -8.09
N HIS A 47 -16.25 4.54 -8.48
CA HIS A 47 -16.52 3.45 -7.56
C HIS A 47 -15.39 2.42 -7.65
N LEU A 48 -14.57 2.33 -6.61
CA LEU A 48 -13.63 1.22 -6.41
C LEU A 48 -14.22 0.28 -5.35
N PRO A 49 -14.81 -0.86 -5.75
CA PRO A 49 -15.50 -1.76 -4.83
C PRO A 49 -14.63 -2.16 -3.64
N GLY A 50 -15.16 -1.94 -2.44
CA GLY A 50 -14.49 -2.27 -1.18
C GLY A 50 -13.34 -1.35 -0.81
N VAL A 51 -12.99 -0.31 -1.58
CA VAL A 51 -11.87 0.61 -1.28
C VAL A 51 -12.37 2.02 -1.03
N ILE A 52 -13.02 2.63 -2.02
CA ILE A 52 -13.49 4.01 -1.94
C ILE A 52 -14.61 4.23 -2.96
N THR A 53 -15.60 5.01 -2.54
CA THR A 53 -16.63 5.56 -3.41
C THR A 53 -16.47 7.07 -3.43
N VAL A 54 -16.47 7.68 -4.61
CA VAL A 54 -16.33 9.13 -4.81
C VAL A 54 -17.43 9.58 -5.76
N TRP A 55 -18.14 10.65 -5.41
CA TRP A 55 -19.17 11.21 -6.27
C TRP A 55 -19.18 12.73 -6.20
N SER A 56 -19.63 13.34 -7.30
CA SER A 56 -19.79 14.78 -7.38
C SER A 56 -21.07 15.22 -6.64
N SER A 57 -20.97 16.29 -5.87
CA SER A 57 -22.09 16.89 -5.15
C SER A 57 -22.03 18.42 -5.25
N THR A 58 -23.03 19.08 -4.69
CA THR A 58 -23.05 20.55 -4.57
C THR A 58 -23.31 20.90 -3.12
N GLU A 59 -22.43 21.71 -2.54
CA GLU A 59 -22.54 22.16 -1.15
C GLU A 59 -22.42 23.68 -1.11
N ASN A 60 -23.41 24.36 -0.52
CA ASN A 60 -23.50 25.84 -0.51
C ASN A 60 -23.42 26.49 -1.91
N GLY A 61 -23.93 25.82 -2.95
CA GLY A 61 -23.90 26.31 -4.32
C GLY A 61 -22.53 26.19 -5.01
N LEU A 62 -21.55 25.57 -4.36
CA LEU A 62 -20.23 25.30 -4.92
C LEU A 62 -20.07 23.81 -5.25
N PRO A 63 -19.33 23.47 -6.31
CA PRO A 63 -19.02 22.08 -6.62
C PRO A 63 -18.21 21.47 -5.47
N ALA A 64 -18.72 20.37 -4.94
CA ALA A 64 -18.12 19.63 -3.85
C ALA A 64 -17.87 18.19 -4.28
N LEU A 65 -16.82 17.59 -3.73
CA LEU A 65 -16.52 16.19 -3.96
C LEU A 65 -16.72 15.43 -2.65
N VAL A 66 -17.63 14.47 -2.66
CA VAL A 66 -17.91 13.64 -1.48
C VAL A 66 -17.25 12.29 -1.71
N PHE A 67 -16.68 11.73 -0.65
CA PHE A 67 -16.05 10.43 -0.71
C PHE A 67 -16.32 9.61 0.56
N GLU A 68 -16.43 8.30 0.36
CA GLU A 68 -16.65 7.33 1.42
C GLU A 68 -15.54 6.26 1.37
N PRO A 69 -14.56 6.34 2.30
CA PRO A 69 -13.51 5.33 2.38
C PRO A 69 -14.06 4.05 3.02
N HIS A 70 -13.62 2.89 2.52
CA HIS A 70 -13.92 1.58 3.11
C HIS A 70 -12.71 1.11 3.94
N PRO A 71 -12.73 1.24 5.28
CA PRO A 71 -11.52 1.07 6.09
C PRO A 71 -10.91 -0.32 5.98
N LEU A 72 -11.75 -1.36 5.89
CA LEU A 72 -11.29 -2.74 5.77
C LEU A 72 -10.58 -3.01 4.44
N GLY A 73 -11.10 -2.52 3.31
CA GLY A 73 -10.41 -2.74 2.05
C GLY A 73 -9.18 -1.86 1.89
N LEU A 74 -9.17 -0.65 2.46
CA LEU A 74 -7.94 0.15 2.56
C LEU A 74 -6.86 -0.59 3.36
N LEU A 75 -7.22 -1.20 4.49
CA LEU A 75 -6.31 -2.04 5.27
C LEU A 75 -5.79 -3.23 4.46
N VAL A 76 -6.66 -3.93 3.72
CA VAL A 76 -6.27 -5.03 2.84
C VAL A 76 -5.28 -4.57 1.78
N VAL A 77 -5.50 -3.41 1.16
CA VAL A 77 -4.57 -2.83 0.17
C VAL A 77 -3.20 -2.53 0.79
N VAL A 78 -3.17 -1.92 1.97
CA VAL A 78 -1.91 -1.65 2.69
C VAL A 78 -1.16 -2.95 2.99
N ILE A 79 -1.86 -3.98 3.47
CA ILE A 79 -1.26 -5.30 3.76
C ILE A 79 -0.73 -5.93 2.46
N ALA A 80 -1.49 -5.88 1.37
CA ALA A 80 -1.05 -6.41 0.08
C ALA A 80 0.23 -5.72 -0.39
N ILE A 81 0.30 -4.38 -0.32
CA ILE A 81 1.49 -3.62 -0.68
C ILE A 81 2.66 -3.97 0.23
N ALA A 82 2.43 -4.09 1.54
CA ALA A 82 3.46 -4.46 2.50
C ALA A 82 4.07 -5.82 2.16
N VAL A 83 3.23 -6.84 1.92
CA VAL A 83 3.67 -8.19 1.56
C VAL A 83 4.47 -8.19 0.24
N VAL A 84 3.98 -7.50 -0.78
CA VAL A 84 4.67 -7.40 -2.08
C VAL A 84 6.02 -6.70 -1.94
N SER A 85 6.06 -5.61 -1.17
CA SER A 85 7.28 -4.82 -0.94
C SER A 85 8.32 -5.63 -0.16
N THR A 86 7.90 -6.34 0.89
CA THR A 86 8.78 -7.24 1.66
C THR A 86 9.33 -8.37 0.80
N ARG A 87 8.50 -9.01 -0.04
CA ARG A 87 8.95 -10.08 -0.96
C ARG A 87 9.98 -9.57 -1.96
N ARG A 88 9.74 -8.41 -2.59
CA ARG A 88 10.70 -7.79 -3.53
C ARG A 88 12.01 -7.39 -2.85
N GLY A 89 11.95 -6.86 -1.64
CA GLY A 89 13.13 -6.53 -0.84
C GLY A 89 13.99 -7.76 -0.49
N LEU A 90 13.36 -8.90 -0.22
CA LEU A 90 14.05 -10.17 0.02
C LEU A 90 14.64 -10.77 -1.26
N ALA A 91 13.89 -10.77 -2.35
CA ALA A 91 14.31 -11.37 -3.63
C ALA A 91 15.50 -10.65 -4.28
N ARG A 92 15.63 -9.33 -4.08
CA ARG A 92 16.73 -8.52 -4.62
C ARG A 92 18.06 -8.72 -3.89
N ARG A 93 18.09 -9.44 -2.76
CA ARG A 93 19.32 -9.74 -2.00
C ARG A 93 19.85 -11.16 -2.28
N ARG A 94 19.85 -11.61 -3.54
CA ARG A 94 20.62 -12.80 -3.91
C ARG A 94 22.12 -12.50 -3.69
N PRO A 95 22.86 -13.34 -2.95
CA PRO A 95 24.29 -13.15 -2.76
C PRO A 95 25.00 -13.10 -4.11
N ARG A 96 25.89 -12.12 -4.28
CA ARG A 96 26.82 -12.07 -5.41
C ARG A 96 27.65 -13.37 -5.35
N PRO A 97 27.72 -14.19 -6.41
CA PRO A 97 28.54 -15.39 -6.37
C PRO A 97 29.97 -14.98 -6.06
N THR A 98 30.52 -15.49 -4.96
CA THR A 98 31.93 -15.38 -4.62
C THR A 98 32.71 -16.03 -5.74
N VAL A 99 33.41 -15.21 -6.53
CA VAL A 99 34.39 -15.69 -7.50
C VAL A 99 35.48 -16.37 -6.67
N LEU A 100 35.56 -17.69 -6.77
CA LEU A 100 36.70 -18.45 -6.27
C LEU A 100 37.86 -18.11 -7.20
N GLU A 101 38.69 -17.14 -6.81
CA GLU A 101 40.01 -16.98 -7.43
C GLU A 101 40.86 -18.20 -7.04
N SER A 102 41.23 -18.97 -8.07
CA SER A 102 42.19 -20.08 -8.05
C SER A 102 43.60 -19.58 -8.28
#